data_AF-A0A0W4ZC17-F1
#
_entry.id   AF-A0A0W4ZC17-F1
#
_cell.length_a   1.000
_cell.length_b   1.000
_cell.length_c   1.000
_cell.angle_alpha   90.00
_cell.angle_beta   90.00
_cell.angle_gamma   90.00
#
_symmetry.space_group_name_H-M   'P 1'
#
loop_
_entity.id
_entity.type
_entity.pdbx_description
1 polymer ?
#
loop_
_entity_poly.entity_id
_entity_poly.type
_entity_poly.pdbx_seq_one_letter_code
_entity_poly.pdbx_strand_id
1 'polypeptide(L)'
;MGNTIKWFFQFPLFQFLSREFRELCILVIRQGPVPTHIAFVMDGNRRWARHMNLESADGHSKGFENMKHILEICYKVGIKVVTIYAFSIENFKRTKHEIDIIMDIGKTQLTQICSHGDMVDEYGIQLNVLGQKSLLKPDFLELIEKATNMTKSNTRHI
;
A
#
# COMPACT_ATOMS: atom_id res chain seq x y z
N MET A 1 16.17 -28.33 6.23
CA MET A 1 16.80 -27.02 6.55
C MET A 1 15.82 -25.83 6.54
N GLY A 2 14.76 -25.81 5.73
CA GLY A 2 13.84 -24.65 5.64
C GLY A 2 12.90 -24.42 6.85
N ASN A 3 12.49 -25.45 7.58
CA ASN A 3 11.51 -25.31 8.67
C ASN A 3 12.09 -24.73 9.97
N THR A 4 13.32 -25.07 10.34
CA THR A 4 13.99 -24.53 11.53
C THR A 4 14.35 -23.06 11.38
N ILE A 5 14.73 -22.64 10.16
CA ILE A 5 15.01 -21.24 9.84
C ILE A 5 13.71 -20.42 9.85
N LYS A 6 12.62 -20.91 9.23
CA LYS A 6 11.31 -20.26 9.29
C LYS A 6 10.79 -20.13 10.72
N TRP A 7 10.96 -21.16 11.54
CA TRP A 7 10.59 -21.14 12.95
C TRP A 7 11.37 -20.09 13.74
N PHE A 8 12.68 -19.97 13.50
CA PHE A 8 13.51 -18.94 14.13
C PHE A 8 13.05 -17.52 13.78
N PHE A 9 12.72 -17.25 12.51
CA PHE A 9 12.18 -15.96 12.08
C PHE A 9 10.76 -15.68 12.60
N GLN A 10 10.00 -16.71 12.97
CA GLN A 10 8.69 -16.59 13.61
C GLN A 10 8.79 -16.44 15.14
N PHE A 11 9.97 -16.57 15.72
CA PHE A 11 10.14 -16.49 17.16
C PHE A 11 9.85 -15.05 17.66
N PRO A 12 9.01 -14.87 18.70
CA PRO A 12 8.58 -13.54 19.14
C PRO A 12 9.73 -12.58 19.48
N LEU A 13 10.81 -13.10 20.07
CA LEU A 13 11.99 -12.29 20.40
C LEU A 13 12.72 -11.81 19.15
N PHE A 14 12.84 -12.66 18.11
CA PHE A 14 13.47 -12.25 16.87
C PHE A 14 12.63 -11.17 16.17
N GLN A 15 11.31 -11.35 16.12
CA GLN A 15 10.41 -10.35 15.56
C GLN A 15 10.50 -9.02 16.32
N PHE A 16 10.50 -9.07 17.64
CA PHE A 16 10.70 -7.89 18.49
C PHE A 16 12.03 -7.20 18.16
N LEU A 17 13.16 -7.92 18.21
CA LEU A 17 14.48 -7.35 17.92
C LEU A 17 14.56 -6.77 16.50
N SER A 18 13.97 -7.45 15.51
CA SER A 18 13.95 -6.96 14.13
C SER A 18 13.14 -5.67 13.98
N ARG A 19 12.07 -5.53 14.75
CA ARG A 19 11.25 -4.31 14.78
C ARG A 19 12.02 -3.16 15.43
N GLU A 20 12.61 -3.38 16.60
CA GLU A 20 13.40 -2.35 17.28
C GLU A 20 14.60 -1.91 16.45
N PHE A 21 15.28 -2.86 15.79
CA PHE A 21 16.35 -2.54 14.85
C PHE A 21 15.87 -1.69 13.67
N ARG A 22 14.70 -2.00 13.11
CA ARG A 22 14.09 -1.21 12.03
C ARG A 22 13.78 0.22 12.49
N GLU A 23 13.19 0.39 13.68
CA GLU A 23 12.91 1.72 14.23
C GLU A 23 14.21 2.51 14.46
N LEU A 24 15.26 1.85 14.95
CA LEU A 24 16.59 2.47 15.06
C LEU A 24 17.13 2.91 13.69
N CYS A 25 17.05 2.06 12.65
CA CYS A 25 17.46 2.43 11.30
C CYS A 25 16.68 3.65 10.78
N ILE A 26 15.37 3.70 11.00
CA ILE A 26 14.53 4.84 10.61
C ILE A 26 15.02 6.11 11.31
N LEU A 27 15.28 6.06 12.62
CA LEU A 27 15.79 7.21 13.37
C LEU A 27 17.14 7.70 12.87
N VAL A 28 18.03 6.79 12.47
CA VAL A 28 19.34 7.12 11.87
C VAL A 28 19.17 7.78 10.50
N ILE A 29 18.33 7.22 9.63
CA ILE A 29 18.07 7.76 8.27
C ILE A 29 17.50 9.18 8.37
N ARG A 30 16.64 9.45 9.36
CA ARG A 30 16.06 10.78 9.60
C ARG A 30 17.08 11.87 9.93
N GLN A 31 18.27 11.52 10.40
CA GLN A 31 19.33 12.50 10.68
C GLN A 31 20.02 12.99 9.40
N GLY A 32 19.86 12.26 8.29
CA GLY A 32 20.40 12.63 6.99
C GLY A 32 19.38 13.39 6.11
N PRO A 33 19.76 13.70 4.87
CA PRO A 33 18.84 14.28 3.90
C PRO A 33 17.75 13.25 3.52
N VAL A 34 16.50 13.60 3.81
CA VAL A 34 15.32 12.78 3.48
C VAL A 34 14.65 13.33 2.21
N PRO A 35 14.34 12.49 1.21
CA PRO A 35 13.60 12.95 0.03
C PRO A 35 12.19 13.40 0.41
N THR A 36 11.72 14.46 -0.22
CA THR A 36 10.36 14.98 0.01
C THR A 36 9.30 14.15 -0.71
N HIS A 37 9.65 13.52 -1.84
CA HIS A 37 8.72 12.78 -2.69
C HIS A 37 9.36 11.49 -3.21
N ILE A 38 8.67 10.36 -3.05
CA ILE A 38 9.04 9.07 -3.66
C ILE A 38 7.89 8.52 -4.49
N ALA A 39 8.21 7.94 -5.64
CA ALA A 39 7.26 7.21 -6.47
C ALA A 39 7.57 5.70 -6.47
N PHE A 40 6.55 4.86 -6.32
CA PHE A 40 6.63 3.40 -6.35
C PHE A 40 5.85 2.83 -7.52
N VAL A 41 6.47 1.91 -8.25
CA VAL A 41 5.79 1.04 -9.22
C VAL A 41 5.66 -0.35 -8.59
N MET A 42 4.46 -0.72 -8.19
CA MET A 42 4.19 -1.98 -7.49
C MET A 42 4.02 -3.12 -8.50
N ASP A 43 5.13 -3.61 -9.04
CA ASP A 43 5.14 -4.79 -9.92
C ASP A 43 5.48 -6.08 -9.16
N GLY A 44 5.12 -7.22 -9.74
CA GLY A 44 5.53 -8.54 -9.27
C GLY A 44 4.44 -9.32 -8.54
N ASN A 45 3.28 -8.73 -8.25
CA ASN A 45 2.19 -9.37 -7.49
C ASN A 45 1.80 -10.75 -8.08
N ARG A 46 1.61 -10.83 -9.39
CA ARG A 46 1.29 -12.10 -10.08
C ARG A 46 2.44 -13.11 -10.05
N ARG A 47 3.69 -12.64 -10.15
CA ARG A 47 4.89 -13.51 -10.10
C ARG A 47 5.08 -14.08 -8.70
N TRP A 48 4.87 -13.25 -7.67
CA TRP A 48 4.93 -13.65 -6.27
C TRP A 48 3.84 -14.67 -5.94
N ALA A 49 2.59 -14.44 -6.37
CA ALA A 49 1.49 -15.39 -6.17
C ALA A 49 1.81 -16.77 -6.76
N ARG A 50 2.30 -16.81 -8.02
CA ARG A 50 2.74 -18.06 -8.66
C ARG A 50 3.85 -18.76 -7.90
N HIS A 51 4.84 -18.02 -7.39
CA HIS A 51 5.93 -18.59 -6.61
C HIS A 51 5.45 -19.19 -5.28
N MET A 52 4.40 -18.61 -4.70
CA MET A 52 3.78 -19.09 -3.46
C MET A 52 2.68 -20.13 -3.67
N ASN A 53 2.42 -20.56 -4.91
CA ASN A 53 1.28 -21.42 -5.28
C ASN A 53 -0.08 -20.85 -4.82
N LEU A 54 -0.25 -19.53 -4.91
CA LEU A 54 -1.46 -18.79 -4.58
C LEU A 54 -2.15 -18.23 -5.83
N GLU A 55 -3.41 -17.81 -5.67
CA GLU A 55 -4.15 -17.19 -6.76
C GLU A 55 -3.63 -15.77 -7.05
N SER A 56 -3.89 -15.27 -8.27
CA SER A 56 -3.46 -13.91 -8.63
C SER A 56 -4.13 -12.85 -7.75
N ALA A 57 -5.35 -13.10 -7.30
CA ALA A 57 -6.08 -12.23 -6.37
C ALA A 57 -5.33 -12.08 -5.03
N ASP A 58 -4.82 -13.18 -4.47
CA ASP A 58 -4.04 -13.17 -3.22
C ASP A 58 -2.76 -12.35 -3.37
N GLY A 59 -2.10 -12.43 -4.53
CA GLY A 59 -0.94 -11.61 -4.85
C GLY A 59 -1.26 -10.12 -4.87
N HIS A 60 -2.42 -9.74 -5.42
CA HIS A 60 -2.87 -8.34 -5.42
C HIS A 60 -3.21 -7.85 -4.01
N SER A 61 -3.89 -8.66 -3.20
CA SER A 61 -4.18 -8.37 -1.79
C SER A 61 -2.88 -8.19 -0.98
N LYS A 62 -1.91 -9.10 -1.13
CA LYS A 62 -0.62 -9.01 -0.45
C LYS A 62 0.20 -7.79 -0.89
N GLY A 63 0.15 -7.46 -2.17
CA GLY A 63 0.76 -6.25 -2.71
C GLY A 63 0.23 -5.00 -2.01
N PHE A 64 -1.08 -4.95 -1.73
CA PHE A 64 -1.70 -3.85 -1.00
C PHE A 64 -1.30 -3.78 0.47
N GLU A 65 -1.21 -4.92 1.17
CA GLU A 65 -0.69 -4.95 2.56
C GLU A 65 0.75 -4.41 2.63
N ASN A 66 1.61 -4.82 1.68
CA ASN A 66 2.97 -4.32 1.60
C ASN A 66 3.01 -2.81 1.32
N MET A 67 2.07 -2.30 0.50
CA MET A 67 1.93 -0.87 0.25
C MET A 67 1.67 -0.10 1.55
N LYS A 68 0.77 -0.59 2.42
CA LYS A 68 0.51 0.03 3.73
C LYS A 68 1.79 0.11 4.58
N HIS A 69 2.54 -0.99 4.65
CA HIS A 69 3.81 -1.01 5.40
C HIS A 69 4.85 -0.04 4.83
N ILE A 70 4.94 0.08 3.50
CA ILE A 70 5.85 1.04 2.86
C ILE A 70 5.43 2.47 3.18
N LEU A 71 4.13 2.78 3.12
CA LEU A 71 3.61 4.10 3.48
C LEU A 71 3.87 4.45 4.96
N GLU A 72 3.70 3.49 5.87
CA GLU A 72 4.04 3.64 7.29
C GLU A 72 5.54 3.96 7.48
N ILE A 73 6.42 3.25 6.78
CA ILE A 73 7.86 3.51 6.86
C ILE A 73 8.17 4.90 6.29
N CYS A 74 7.60 5.26 5.14
CA CYS A 74 7.76 6.59 4.56
C CYS A 74 7.32 7.69 5.54
N TYR A 75 6.22 7.46 6.26
CA TYR A 75 5.71 8.37 7.29
C TYR A 75 6.73 8.56 8.40
N LYS A 76 7.21 7.44 8.95
CA LYS A 76 8.16 7.46 10.05
C LYS A 76 9.50 8.07 9.64
N VAL A 77 9.92 7.91 8.38
CA VAL A 77 11.13 8.55 7.83
C VAL A 77 10.92 10.06 7.60
N GLY A 78 9.69 10.54 7.48
CA GLY A 78 9.38 11.95 7.23
C GLY A 78 9.35 12.34 5.75
N ILE A 79 9.11 11.37 4.86
CA ILE A 79 8.79 11.63 3.46
C ILE A 79 7.43 12.31 3.41
N LYS A 80 7.27 13.35 2.59
CA LYS A 80 6.08 14.21 2.58
C LYS A 80 5.02 13.80 1.56
N VAL A 81 5.45 13.15 0.47
CA VAL A 81 4.58 12.77 -0.63
C VAL A 81 4.99 11.39 -1.10
N VAL A 82 4.02 10.50 -1.26
CA VAL A 82 4.24 9.21 -1.89
C VAL A 82 3.30 9.04 -3.08
N THR A 83 3.84 8.72 -4.25
CA THR A 83 3.05 8.38 -5.43
C THR A 83 3.15 6.89 -5.70
N ILE A 84 2.02 6.22 -5.85
CA ILE A 84 1.99 4.79 -6.12
C ILE A 84 1.30 4.55 -7.46
N TYR A 85 1.98 3.82 -8.34
CA TYR A 85 1.41 3.37 -9.60
C TYR A 85 0.61 2.08 -9.36
N ALA A 86 -0.69 2.25 -9.09
CA ALA A 86 -1.57 1.17 -8.69
C ALA A 86 -2.19 0.40 -9.88
N PHE A 87 -2.53 1.10 -10.97
CA PHE A 87 -3.22 0.50 -12.12
C PHE A 87 -2.92 1.25 -13.42
N SER A 88 -2.57 0.51 -14.48
CA SER A 88 -2.31 1.07 -15.81
C SER A 88 -3.54 1.02 -16.70
N ILE A 89 -3.69 1.99 -17.62
CA ILE A 89 -4.69 1.92 -18.70
C ILE A 89 -4.50 0.64 -19.54
N GLU A 90 -3.25 0.19 -19.72
CA GLU A 90 -2.97 -1.05 -20.44
C GLU A 90 -3.53 -2.30 -19.73
N ASN A 91 -3.78 -2.22 -18.42
CA ASN A 91 -4.37 -3.32 -17.68
C ASN A 91 -5.86 -3.53 -18.00
N PHE A 92 -6.52 -2.56 -18.64
CA PHE A 92 -7.87 -2.78 -19.20
C PHE A 92 -7.89 -3.75 -20.38
N LYS A 93 -6.73 -4.12 -20.95
CA LYS A 93 -6.63 -5.18 -21.98
C LYS A 93 -6.72 -6.59 -21.39
N ARG A 94 -6.74 -6.75 -20.07
CA ARG A 94 -6.88 -8.06 -19.39
C ARG A 94 -8.32 -8.56 -19.46
N THR A 95 -8.56 -9.78 -19.00
CA THR A 95 -9.92 -10.34 -19.00
C THR A 95 -10.84 -9.54 -18.07
N LYS A 96 -12.11 -9.42 -18.44
CA LYS A 96 -13.11 -8.69 -17.66
C LYS A 96 -13.18 -9.18 -16.20
N HIS A 97 -13.13 -10.50 -16.01
CA HIS A 97 -13.12 -11.12 -14.68
C HIS A 97 -11.91 -10.69 -13.83
N GLU A 98 -10.70 -10.63 -14.41
CA GLU A 98 -9.51 -10.17 -13.66
C GLU A 98 -9.63 -8.68 -13.30
N ILE A 99 -10.15 -7.85 -14.21
CA ILE A 99 -10.38 -6.43 -13.95
C ILE A 99 -11.40 -6.26 -12.83
N ASP A 100 -12.51 -7.01 -12.85
CA ASP A 100 -13.54 -6.96 -11.83
C ASP A 100 -12.97 -7.29 -10.44
N ILE A 101 -12.15 -8.35 -10.33
CA ILE A 101 -11.46 -8.70 -9.09
C ILE A 101 -10.53 -7.57 -8.61
N ILE A 102 -9.71 -7.00 -9.50
CA ILE A 102 -8.78 -5.93 -9.12
C ILE A 102 -9.55 -4.69 -8.64
N MET A 103 -10.66 -4.35 -9.30
CA MET A 103 -11.50 -3.22 -8.91
C MET A 103 -12.17 -3.47 -7.56
N ASP A 104 -12.66 -4.69 -7.30
CA ASP A 104 -13.27 -5.03 -6.02
C ASP A 104 -12.24 -5.02 -4.87
N ILE A 105 -11.03 -5.55 -5.10
CA ILE A 105 -9.91 -5.40 -4.16
C ILE A 105 -9.64 -3.91 -3.91
N GLY A 106 -9.57 -3.10 -4.97
CA GLY A 106 -9.36 -1.66 -4.88
C GLY A 106 -10.43 -0.95 -4.02
N LYS A 107 -11.71 -1.32 -4.19
CA LYS A 107 -12.82 -0.79 -3.38
C LYS A 107 -12.72 -1.18 -1.91
N THR A 108 -12.51 -2.47 -1.62
CA THR A 108 -12.37 -2.97 -0.25
C THR A 108 -11.24 -2.27 0.46
N GLN A 109 -10.11 -2.15 -0.23
CA GLN A 109 -8.90 -1.58 0.34
C GLN A 109 -8.96 -0.05 0.51
N LEU A 110 -9.57 0.67 -0.43
CA LEU A 110 -9.82 2.09 -0.28
C LEU A 110 -10.78 2.37 0.88
N THR A 111 -11.84 1.56 1.01
CA THR A 111 -12.76 1.63 2.15
C THR A 111 -12.03 1.39 3.46
N GLN A 112 -11.14 0.40 3.51
CA GLN A 112 -10.35 0.11 4.70
C GLN A 112 -9.41 1.27 5.06
N ILE A 113 -8.67 1.83 4.10
CA ILE A 113 -7.77 2.96 4.37
C ILE A 113 -8.54 4.19 4.93
N CYS A 114 -9.77 4.40 4.47
CA CYS A 114 -10.60 5.53 4.88
C CYS A 114 -11.55 5.23 6.06
N SER A 115 -11.48 4.04 6.65
CA SER A 115 -12.31 3.68 7.81
C SER A 115 -11.76 4.35 9.09
N HIS A 116 -12.65 4.61 10.06
CA HIS A 116 -12.28 5.32 11.28
C HIS A 116 -11.23 4.54 12.07
N GLY A 117 -10.11 5.19 12.39
CA GLY A 117 -9.00 4.58 13.13
C GLY A 117 -7.99 3.80 12.28
N ASP A 118 -8.10 3.84 10.95
CA ASP A 118 -7.09 3.32 10.03
C ASP A 118 -6.05 4.40 9.64
N MET A 119 -5.21 4.09 8.63
CA MET A 119 -4.03 4.90 8.25
C MET A 119 -4.33 6.38 8.00
N VAL A 120 -5.50 6.72 7.44
CA VAL A 120 -5.85 8.12 7.14
C VAL A 120 -5.96 8.94 8.42
N ASP A 121 -6.63 8.42 9.44
CA ASP A 121 -6.84 9.12 10.70
C ASP A 121 -5.58 9.12 11.56
N GLU A 122 -4.88 7.98 11.60
CA GLU A 122 -3.67 7.79 12.39
C GLU A 122 -2.54 8.72 11.93
N TYR A 123 -2.31 8.77 10.62
CA TYR A 123 -1.17 9.49 10.04
C TYR A 123 -1.55 10.87 9.48
N GLY A 124 -2.85 11.14 9.29
CA GLY A 124 -3.33 12.37 8.67
C GLY A 124 -2.97 12.44 7.19
N ILE A 125 -3.14 11.33 6.46
CA ILE A 125 -2.79 11.21 5.02
C ILE A 125 -3.78 12.01 4.18
N GLN A 126 -3.28 12.69 3.14
CA GLN A 126 -4.11 13.30 2.10
C GLN A 126 -4.11 12.43 0.85
N LEU A 127 -5.23 11.74 0.57
CA LEU A 127 -5.32 10.88 -0.60
C LEU A 127 -5.65 11.68 -1.86
N ASN A 128 -4.86 11.49 -2.92
CA ASN A 128 -5.14 12.02 -4.25
C ASN A 128 -5.06 10.90 -5.29
N VAL A 129 -6.15 10.70 -6.05
CA VAL A 129 -6.21 9.71 -7.14
C VAL A 129 -6.10 10.42 -8.49
N LEU A 130 -5.02 10.10 -9.22
CA LEU A 130 -4.69 10.66 -10.52
C LEU A 130 -4.91 9.63 -11.64
N GLY A 131 -5.36 10.07 -12.81
CA GLY A 131 -5.52 9.24 -14.01
C GLY A 131 -6.84 9.44 -14.75
N GLN A 132 -7.10 8.58 -15.74
CA GLN A 132 -8.31 8.63 -16.56
C GLN A 132 -9.51 7.99 -15.85
N LYS A 133 -10.14 8.78 -14.98
CA LYS A 133 -11.28 8.37 -14.14
C LYS A 133 -12.49 7.88 -14.94
N SER A 134 -12.70 8.37 -16.16
CA SER A 134 -13.83 7.97 -17.02
C SER A 134 -13.85 6.48 -17.40
N LEU A 135 -12.74 5.76 -17.21
CA LEU A 135 -12.64 4.32 -17.47
C LEU A 135 -13.04 3.45 -16.27
N LEU A 136 -13.21 4.04 -15.09
CA LEU A 136 -13.60 3.34 -13.87
C LEU A 136 -15.11 3.21 -13.79
N LYS A 137 -15.58 2.17 -13.09
CA LYS A 137 -17.01 1.99 -12.82
C LYS A 137 -17.53 3.14 -11.94
N PRO A 138 -18.78 3.60 -12.14
CA PRO A 138 -19.34 4.73 -11.40
C PRO A 138 -19.29 4.57 -9.87
N ASP A 139 -19.54 3.36 -9.37
CA ASP A 139 -19.51 3.04 -7.95
C ASP A 139 -18.11 3.20 -7.33
N PHE A 140 -17.05 2.87 -8.07
CA PHE A 140 -15.69 3.09 -7.61
C PHE A 140 -15.28 4.56 -7.66
N LEU A 141 -15.80 5.32 -8.63
CA LEU A 141 -15.57 6.76 -8.71
C LEU A 141 -16.14 7.50 -7.51
N GLU A 142 -17.38 7.17 -7.13
CA GLU A 142 -18.02 7.75 -5.95
C GLU A 142 -17.20 7.48 -4.68
N LEU A 143 -16.66 6.27 -4.54
CA LEU A 143 -15.79 5.93 -3.42
C LEU A 143 -14.49 6.73 -3.40
N ILE A 144 -13.86 6.90 -4.57
CA ILE A 144 -12.64 7.72 -4.73
C ILE A 144 -12.91 9.19 -4.37
N GLU A 145 -14.02 9.74 -4.84
CA GLU A 145 -14.40 11.13 -4.56
C GLU A 145 -14.67 11.33 -3.06
N LYS A 146 -15.42 10.41 -2.44
CA LYS A 146 -15.66 10.43 -1.00
C LYS A 146 -14.35 10.38 -0.21
N ALA A 147 -13.46 9.45 -0.53
CA ALA A 147 -12.16 9.31 0.12
C ALA A 147 -11.27 10.54 -0.05
N THR A 148 -11.20 11.10 -1.26
CA THR A 148 -10.41 12.31 -1.55
C THR A 148 -10.96 13.52 -0.79
N ASN A 149 -12.28 13.67 -0.73
CA ASN A 149 -12.92 14.79 -0.02
C ASN A 149 -12.75 14.68 1.50
N MET A 150 -12.89 13.49 2.07
CA MET A 150 -12.68 13.24 3.50
C MET A 150 -11.25 13.57 3.94
N THR A 151 -10.26 13.33 3.08
CA THR A 151 -8.84 13.52 3.41
C THR A 151 -8.27 14.87 3.00
N LYS A 152 -9.07 15.73 2.34
CA LYS A 152 -8.60 16.99 1.75
C LYS A 152 -8.06 18.00 2.78
N SER A 153 -8.61 17.98 4.00
CA SER A 153 -8.19 18.87 5.08
C SER A 153 -6.96 18.38 5.84
N ASN A 154 -6.48 17.18 5.54
CA ASN A 154 -5.34 16.62 6.24
C ASN A 154 -4.05 17.30 5.76
N THR A 155 -3.28 17.85 6.72
CA THR A 155 -2.06 18.62 6.45
C THR A 155 -0.78 17.92 6.91
N ARG A 156 -0.91 16.73 7.52
CA ARG A 156 0.25 15.91 7.91
C ARG A 156 0.76 15.20 6.66
N HIS A 157 1.70 15.84 5.99
CA HIS A 157 2.27 15.41 4.72
C HIS A 157 2.68 13.93 4.69
N ILE A 158 1.78 13.09 4.15
CA ILE A 158 2.00 11.91 3.29
C ILE A 158 0.87 11.83 2.27
#